data_AF-A0A3D4UHT0-F1
#
_entry.id   AF-A0A3D4UHT0-F1
#
_cell.length_a   1.000
_cell.length_b   1.000
_cell.length_c   1.000
_cell.angle_alpha   90.00
_cell.angle_beta   90.00
_cell.angle_gamma   90.00
#
_symmetry.space_group_name_H-M   'P 1'
#
loop_
_entity.id
_entity.type
_entity.pdbx_description
1 polymer ?
#
loop_
_entity_poly.entity_id
_entity_poly.type
_entity_poly.pdbx_seq_one_letter_code
_entity_poly.pdbx_strand_id
1 'polypeptide(L)'
;RKLADDQGVDLKQISGTGAAGRIREQDVLAWIQTHQNGAAGATAAPASAGVVREAKQERMSPMRQAIASRLVEAQQTAAMLTTFNEVDMGAVMDLRKQHKEKFGEKHGVNLGFMSFFVKATTQALQKFPLINAYITQGDNGKPAIEHHNYNDVAIAVSG
;
A
#
# COMPACT_ATOMS: atom_id res chain seq x y z
N ARG A 1 55.06 -40.27 1.67
CA ARG A 1 54.23 -41.40 1.23
C ARG A 1 53.76 -42.20 2.44
N LYS A 2 54.65 -42.91 3.17
CA LYS A 2 54.30 -43.61 4.42
C LYS A 2 53.37 -42.83 5.38
N LEU A 3 53.70 -41.58 5.72
CA LEU A 3 52.87 -40.77 6.64
C LEU A 3 51.48 -40.39 6.08
N ALA A 4 51.34 -40.23 4.76
CA ALA A 4 50.04 -39.90 4.15
C ALA A 4 49.14 -41.14 4.05
N ASP A 5 49.74 -42.30 3.79
CA ASP A 5 49.04 -43.59 3.76
C ASP A 5 48.55 -43.98 5.17
N ASP A 6 49.37 -43.74 6.22
CA ASP A 6 49.01 -44.01 7.62
C ASP A 6 47.89 -43.11 8.15
N GLN A 7 47.67 -41.92 7.55
CA GLN A 7 46.63 -40.96 7.93
C GLN A 7 45.45 -40.93 6.94
N GLY A 8 45.44 -41.82 5.93
CA GLY A 8 44.36 -41.95 4.96
C GLY A 8 44.17 -40.76 4.01
N VAL A 9 45.24 -40.01 3.71
CA VAL A 9 45.18 -38.79 2.89
C VAL A 9 45.67 -39.04 1.46
N ASP A 10 44.86 -38.67 0.46
CA ASP A 10 45.26 -38.75 -0.95
C ASP A 10 46.25 -37.63 -1.32
N LEU A 11 47.48 -38.04 -1.63
CA LEU A 11 48.58 -37.17 -2.02
C LEU A 11 48.30 -36.33 -3.27
N LYS A 12 47.32 -36.68 -4.10
CA LYS A 12 46.94 -35.89 -5.29
C LYS A 12 46.24 -34.57 -4.95
N GLN A 13 45.69 -34.45 -3.75
CA GLN A 13 44.95 -33.26 -3.32
C GLN A 13 45.83 -32.24 -2.56
N ILE A 14 47.09 -32.60 -2.31
CA ILE A 14 48.05 -31.75 -1.60
C ILE A 14 48.99 -31.09 -2.61
N SER A 15 49.07 -29.76 -2.58
CA SER A 15 50.08 -29.02 -3.33
C SER A 15 51.42 -29.04 -2.58
N GLY A 16 52.42 -29.71 -3.13
CA GLY A 16 53.75 -29.83 -2.50
C GLY A 16 54.60 -28.57 -2.64
N THR A 17 55.23 -28.13 -1.55
CA THR A 17 56.05 -26.91 -1.51
C THR A 17 57.56 -27.16 -1.67
N GLY A 18 57.99 -28.42 -1.83
CA GLY A 18 59.40 -28.78 -1.98
C GLY A 18 60.00 -28.50 -3.36
N ALA A 19 61.33 -28.46 -3.45
CA ALA A 19 62.06 -28.29 -4.71
C ALA A 19 61.59 -29.32 -5.76
N ALA A 20 61.19 -28.82 -6.95
CA ALA A 20 60.55 -29.57 -8.03
C ALA A 20 59.13 -30.11 -7.73
N GLY A 21 58.37 -29.46 -6.83
CA GLY A 21 56.95 -29.79 -6.57
C GLY A 21 56.74 -31.03 -5.71
N ARG A 22 57.77 -31.46 -4.96
CA ARG A 22 57.68 -32.64 -4.08
C ARG A 22 56.92 -32.31 -2.80
N ILE A 23 55.95 -33.15 -2.43
CA ILE A 23 55.17 -33.05 -1.20
C ILE A 23 56.05 -33.44 0.00
N ARG A 24 56.14 -32.54 0.99
CA ARG A 24 56.87 -32.77 2.25
C ARG A 24 55.90 -33.16 3.36
N GLU A 25 56.46 -33.68 4.45
CA GLU A 25 55.71 -34.08 5.64
C GLU A 25 54.85 -32.95 6.22
N GLN A 26 55.40 -31.73 6.21
CA GLN A 26 54.72 -30.52 6.69
C GLN A 26 53.48 -30.17 5.86
N ASP A 27 53.50 -30.42 4.54
CA ASP A 27 52.36 -30.15 3.65
C ASP A 27 51.18 -31.10 3.95
N VAL A 28 51.48 -32.36 4.29
CA VAL A 28 50.48 -33.36 4.69
C VAL A 28 49.87 -33.01 6.05
N LEU A 29 50.69 -32.61 7.02
CA LEU A 29 50.21 -32.20 8.35
C LEU A 29 49.35 -30.93 8.29
N ALA A 30 49.72 -29.94 7.48
CA ALA A 30 48.91 -28.73 7.27
C ALA A 30 47.56 -29.04 6.59
N TRP A 31 47.54 -29.96 5.62
CA TRP A 31 46.29 -30.42 5.00
C TRP A 31 45.39 -31.13 6.00
N ILE A 32 45.94 -32.03 6.82
CA ILE A 32 45.19 -32.71 7.89
C ILE A 32 44.66 -31.69 8.89
N GLN A 33 45.44 -30.70 9.31
CA GLN A 33 45.00 -29.70 10.29
C GLN A 33 43.91 -28.77 9.76
N THR A 34 43.90 -28.48 8.46
CA THR A 34 42.84 -27.68 7.80
C THR A 34 41.58 -28.51 7.53
N HIS A 35 41.70 -29.81 7.26
CA HIS A 35 40.56 -30.69 6.92
C HIS A 35 40.00 -31.47 8.11
N GLN A 36 40.76 -31.72 9.19
CA GLN A 36 40.26 -32.27 10.46
C GLN A 36 39.61 -31.20 11.35
N ASN A 37 39.92 -29.91 11.16
CA ASN A 37 39.20 -28.81 11.82
C ASN A 37 38.03 -28.26 10.99
N GLY A 38 37.59 -29.02 9.98
CA GLY A 38 36.52 -28.65 9.05
C GLY A 38 35.21 -29.42 9.23
N ALA A 39 34.82 -29.80 10.46
CA ALA A 39 33.46 -30.29 10.74
C ALA A 39 33.11 -30.19 12.24
N ALA A 40 32.54 -29.07 12.68
CA ALA A 40 31.63 -28.98 13.83
C ALA A 40 30.87 -27.63 13.85
N GLY A 41 30.29 -27.26 12.70
CA GLY A 41 29.20 -26.27 12.66
C GLY A 41 27.93 -26.92 13.20
N ALA A 42 27.28 -26.24 14.14
CA ALA A 42 26.10 -26.67 14.91
C ALA A 42 25.12 -27.59 14.16
N THR A 43 24.67 -28.65 14.85
CA THR A 43 23.49 -29.42 14.51
C THR A 43 22.29 -28.49 14.33
N ALA A 44 21.92 -28.21 13.08
CA ALA A 44 20.67 -27.56 12.75
C ALA A 44 19.53 -28.53 13.12
N ALA A 45 18.73 -28.15 14.12
CA ALA A 45 17.39 -28.69 14.30
C ALA A 45 16.65 -28.64 12.94
N PRO A 46 15.76 -29.60 12.63
CA PRO A 46 14.97 -29.53 11.40
C PRO A 46 14.21 -28.20 11.44
N ALA A 47 14.65 -27.24 10.63
CA ALA A 47 13.98 -25.99 10.47
C ALA A 47 12.57 -26.36 10.02
N SER A 48 11.58 -26.07 10.87
CA SER A 48 10.20 -25.98 10.45
C SER A 48 10.21 -25.27 9.10
N ALA A 49 9.64 -25.88 8.06
CA ALA A 49 9.42 -25.23 6.78
C ALA A 49 8.50 -24.03 7.04
N GLY A 50 9.10 -22.94 7.51
CA GLY A 50 8.45 -21.69 7.76
C GLY A 50 8.01 -21.21 6.41
N VAL A 51 6.70 -21.01 6.25
CA VAL A 51 6.16 -20.30 5.11
C VAL A 51 6.97 -19.00 5.00
N VAL A 52 7.83 -18.92 3.98
CA VAL A 52 8.58 -17.71 3.69
C VAL A 52 7.53 -16.68 3.31
N ARG A 53 7.24 -15.75 4.22
CA ARG A 53 6.31 -14.66 3.97
C ARG A 53 7.00 -13.69 3.01
N GLU A 54 6.87 -13.94 1.72
CA GLU A 54 7.37 -13.04 0.69
C GLU A 54 6.47 -11.80 0.62
N ALA A 55 7.02 -10.65 1.02
CA ALA A 55 6.36 -9.36 0.87
C ALA A 55 6.88 -8.67 -0.40
N LYS A 56 5.99 -8.43 -1.36
CA LYS A 56 6.29 -7.65 -2.57
C LYS A 56 5.98 -6.18 -2.32
N GLN A 57 7.00 -5.32 -2.43
CA GLN A 57 6.84 -3.88 -2.35
C GLN A 57 6.82 -3.27 -3.76
N GLU A 58 5.79 -2.48 -4.06
CA GLU A 58 5.67 -1.73 -5.31
C GLU A 58 5.68 -0.23 -5.04
N ARG A 59 6.29 0.56 -5.94
CA ARG A 59 6.28 2.02 -5.84
C ARG A 59 4.91 2.56 -6.23
N MET A 60 4.34 3.40 -5.38
CA MET A 60 3.09 4.10 -5.70
C MET A 60 3.30 5.14 -6.80
N SER A 61 2.31 5.32 -7.67
CA SER A 61 2.28 6.44 -8.61
C SER A 61 2.14 7.78 -7.86
N PRO A 62 2.65 8.90 -8.41
CA PRO A 62 2.52 10.22 -7.77
C PRO A 62 1.08 10.60 -7.44
N MET A 63 0.12 10.28 -8.32
CA MET A 63 -1.30 10.52 -8.07
C MET A 63 -1.82 9.75 -6.84
N ARG A 64 -1.44 8.47 -6.70
CA ARG A 64 -1.84 7.65 -5.54
C ARG A 64 -1.21 8.16 -4.25
N GLN A 65 0.04 8.62 -4.30
CA GLN A 65 0.70 9.22 -3.13
C GLN A 65 -0.02 10.50 -2.68
N ALA A 66 -0.39 11.38 -3.62
CA ALA A 66 -1.12 12.61 -3.31
C ALA A 66 -2.51 12.35 -2.71
N ILE A 67 -3.25 11.38 -3.27
CA ILE A 67 -4.54 10.95 -2.74
C ILE A 67 -4.38 10.41 -1.31
N ALA A 68 -3.40 9.52 -1.08
CA ALA A 68 -3.13 8.95 0.23
C ALA A 68 -2.80 10.03 1.28
N SER A 69 -1.94 10.98 0.93
CA SER A 69 -1.58 12.11 1.80
C SER A 69 -2.81 12.91 2.22
N ARG A 70 -3.68 13.27 1.26
CA ARG A 70 -4.90 14.05 1.54
C ARG A 70 -5.93 13.27 2.37
N LEU A 71 -6.05 11.96 2.16
CA LEU A 71 -6.95 11.12 2.95
C LEU A 71 -6.52 11.06 4.42
N VAL A 72 -5.23 10.91 4.68
CA VAL A 72 -4.69 10.89 6.05
C VAL A 72 -4.87 12.26 6.72
N GLU A 73 -4.57 13.35 6.01
CA GLU A 73 -4.76 14.72 6.51
C GLU A 73 -6.24 14.99 6.88
N ALA A 74 -7.18 14.60 6.03
CA ALA A 74 -8.61 14.76 6.29
C ALA A 74 -9.06 13.99 7.54
N GLN A 75 -8.57 12.76 7.72
CA GLN A 75 -8.89 11.95 8.90
C GLN A 75 -8.34 12.54 10.20
N GLN A 76 -7.16 13.16 10.15
CA GLN A 76 -6.53 13.79 11.31
C GLN A 76 -7.19 15.12 11.69
N THR A 77 -7.68 15.86 10.69
CA THR A 77 -8.19 17.22 10.88
C THR A 77 -9.67 17.24 11.27
N ALA A 78 -10.48 16.33 10.73
CA ALA A 78 -11.93 16.34 10.92
C ALA A 78 -12.41 15.15 11.76
N ALA A 79 -13.29 15.42 12.73
CA ALA A 79 -14.03 14.37 13.41
C ALA A 79 -15.08 13.78 12.45
N MET A 80 -14.78 12.62 11.87
CA MET A 80 -15.68 11.92 10.96
C MET A 80 -16.71 11.11 11.74
N LEU A 81 -17.99 11.49 11.60
CA LEU A 81 -19.12 10.75 12.17
C LEU A 81 -19.97 10.19 11.03
N THR A 82 -20.20 8.88 11.02
CA THR A 82 -21.03 8.23 10.02
C THR A 82 -22.46 8.10 10.56
N THR A 83 -23.41 8.75 9.88
CA THR A 83 -24.84 8.58 10.16
C THR A 83 -25.47 7.83 8.99
N PHE A 84 -26.36 6.88 9.29
CA PHE A 84 -27.14 6.17 8.28
C PHE A 84 -28.58 6.66 8.32
N ASN A 85 -29.10 7.04 7.16
CA ASN A 85 -30.48 7.47 6.98
C ASN A 85 -31.09 6.70 5.82
N GLU A 86 -32.33 6.24 6.00
CA GLU A 86 -33.13 5.63 4.93
C GLU A 86 -34.06 6.68 4.32
N VAL A 87 -34.20 6.66 2.99
CA VAL A 87 -35.02 7.63 2.25
C VAL A 87 -35.90 6.87 1.26
N ASP A 88 -37.21 7.11 1.32
CA ASP A 88 -38.14 6.60 0.31
C ASP A 88 -37.97 7.35 -1.01
N MET A 89 -37.72 6.59 -2.08
CA MET A 89 -37.47 7.10 -3.43
C MET A 89 -38.64 6.91 -4.39
N GLY A 90 -39.77 6.33 -3.95
CA GLY A 90 -40.91 5.99 -4.81
C GLY A 90 -41.39 7.17 -5.67
N ALA A 91 -41.66 8.31 -5.03
CA ALA A 91 -42.11 9.51 -5.74
C ALA A 91 -41.11 10.03 -6.78
N VAL A 92 -39.80 9.98 -6.48
CA VAL A 92 -38.75 10.42 -7.41
C VAL A 92 -38.65 9.47 -8.61
N MET A 93 -38.80 8.16 -8.37
CA MET A 93 -38.80 7.16 -9.43
C MET A 93 -39.98 7.36 -10.37
N ASP A 94 -41.17 7.62 -9.84
CA ASP A 94 -42.37 7.82 -10.66
C ASP A 94 -42.30 9.12 -11.46
N LEU A 95 -41.85 10.22 -10.86
CA LEU A 95 -41.61 11.48 -11.56
C LEU A 95 -40.58 11.29 -12.68
N ARG A 96 -39.48 10.58 -12.41
CA ARG A 96 -38.49 10.26 -13.42
C ARG A 96 -39.10 9.44 -14.57
N LYS A 97 -39.91 8.41 -14.29
CA LYS A 97 -40.58 7.62 -15.35
C LYS A 97 -41.43 8.50 -16.26
N GLN A 98 -42.20 9.42 -15.69
CA GLN A 98 -43.09 10.30 -16.45
C GLN A 98 -42.36 11.31 -17.35
N HIS A 99 -41.17 11.77 -16.94
CA HIS A 99 -40.47 12.86 -17.62
C HIS A 99 -39.20 12.47 -18.36
N LYS A 100 -38.69 11.24 -18.15
CA LYS A 100 -37.39 10.80 -18.71
C LYS A 100 -37.33 10.92 -20.24
N GLU A 101 -38.36 10.47 -20.95
CA GLU A 101 -38.38 10.45 -22.42
C GLU A 101 -38.39 11.87 -22.99
N LYS A 102 -39.37 12.69 -22.56
CA LYS A 102 -39.47 14.10 -22.96
C LYS A 102 -38.21 14.91 -22.64
N PHE A 103 -37.57 14.62 -21.51
CA PHE A 103 -36.31 15.28 -21.12
C PHE A 103 -35.16 14.88 -22.04
N GLY A 104 -35.05 13.59 -22.37
CA GLY A 104 -34.07 13.06 -23.31
C GLY A 104 -34.22 13.66 -24.70
N GLU A 105 -35.45 13.74 -25.23
CA GLU A 105 -35.74 14.35 -26.53
C GLU A 105 -35.36 15.83 -26.57
N LYS A 106 -35.68 16.59 -25.51
CA LYS A 106 -35.45 18.04 -25.48
C LYS A 106 -33.99 18.43 -25.26
N HIS A 107 -33.26 17.69 -24.43
CA HIS A 107 -31.92 18.09 -23.96
C HIS A 107 -30.80 17.18 -24.49
N GLY A 108 -31.12 16.09 -25.18
CA GLY A 108 -30.11 15.13 -25.69
C GLY A 108 -29.39 14.34 -24.60
N VAL A 109 -29.82 14.46 -23.33
CA VAL A 109 -29.22 13.80 -22.18
C VAL A 109 -30.29 13.11 -21.33
N ASN A 110 -29.96 11.96 -20.76
CA ASN A 110 -30.89 11.20 -19.93
C ASN A 110 -31.10 11.87 -18.57
N LEU A 111 -32.35 11.86 -18.09
CA LEU A 111 -32.67 12.28 -16.73
C LEU A 111 -32.16 11.23 -15.72
N GLY A 112 -31.06 11.54 -15.05
CA GLY A 112 -30.45 10.72 -14.01
C GLY A 112 -30.96 11.04 -12.61
N PHE A 113 -30.74 10.14 -11.66
CA PHE A 113 -31.07 10.38 -10.25
C PHE A 113 -30.19 11.46 -9.59
N MET A 114 -28.93 11.57 -10.03
CA MET A 114 -28.00 12.59 -9.54
C MET A 114 -28.55 14.02 -9.65
N SER A 115 -29.33 14.32 -10.69
CA SER A 115 -29.94 15.65 -10.85
C SER A 115 -30.90 15.99 -9.70
N PHE A 116 -31.68 15.01 -9.24
CA PHE A 116 -32.57 15.18 -8.10
C PHE A 116 -31.79 15.37 -6.81
N PHE A 117 -30.75 14.57 -6.60
CA PHE A 117 -29.89 14.69 -5.41
C PHE A 117 -29.17 16.03 -5.36
N VAL A 118 -28.55 16.47 -6.45
CA VAL A 118 -27.87 17.77 -6.52
C VAL A 118 -28.87 18.92 -6.25
N LYS A 119 -30.08 18.86 -6.82
CA LYS A 119 -31.11 19.87 -6.56
C LYS A 119 -31.57 19.88 -5.10
N ALA A 120 -31.79 18.70 -4.50
CA ALA A 120 -32.16 18.58 -3.10
C ALA A 120 -31.04 19.10 -2.17
N THR A 121 -29.79 18.72 -2.43
CA THR A 121 -28.62 19.15 -1.64
C THR A 121 -28.44 20.66 -1.71
N THR A 122 -28.49 21.26 -2.90
CA THR A 122 -28.36 22.73 -3.04
C THR A 122 -29.46 23.51 -2.31
N GLN A 123 -30.69 22.99 -2.28
CA GLN A 123 -31.77 23.58 -1.46
C GLN A 123 -31.54 23.38 0.03
N ALA A 124 -31.00 22.23 0.45
CA ALA A 124 -30.67 21.98 1.85
C ALA A 124 -29.55 22.91 2.35
N LEU A 125 -28.50 23.12 1.55
CA LEU A 125 -27.39 24.03 1.86
C LEU A 125 -27.88 25.48 2.04
N GLN A 126 -28.86 25.92 1.24
CA GLN A 126 -29.46 27.25 1.40
C GLN A 126 -30.25 27.39 2.71
N LYS A 127 -30.92 26.33 3.17
CA LYS A 127 -31.67 26.33 4.44
C LYS A 127 -30.75 26.21 5.65
N PHE A 128 -29.63 25.50 5.51
CA PHE A 128 -28.67 25.21 6.57
C PHE A 128 -27.26 25.70 6.17
N PRO A 129 -27.02 27.02 6.16
CA PRO A 129 -25.80 27.60 5.62
C PRO A 129 -24.53 27.19 6.38
N LEU A 130 -24.64 26.77 7.63
CA LEU A 130 -23.51 26.25 8.42
C LEU A 130 -22.92 24.96 7.84
N ILE A 131 -23.70 24.17 7.10
CA ILE A 131 -23.22 22.95 6.45
C ILE A 131 -22.30 23.28 5.27
N ASN A 132 -22.51 24.42 4.62
CA ASN A 132 -21.71 24.90 3.49
C ASN A 132 -20.50 25.75 3.93
N ALA A 133 -20.21 25.83 5.23
CA ALA A 133 -19.18 26.70 5.77
C ALA A 133 -17.87 25.95 6.02
N TYR A 134 -16.75 26.68 6.01
CA TYR A 134 -15.42 26.15 6.27
C TYR A 134 -14.85 26.68 7.58
N ILE A 135 -14.11 25.84 8.29
CA ILE A 135 -13.29 26.28 9.41
C ILE A 135 -11.95 26.76 8.84
N THR A 136 -11.65 28.03 9.03
CA THR A 136 -10.42 28.68 8.58
C THR A 136 -9.68 29.28 9.77
N GLN A 137 -8.49 29.83 9.54
CA GLN A 137 -7.84 30.69 10.54
C GLN A 137 -8.18 32.14 10.22
N GLY A 138 -8.81 32.83 11.16
CA GLY A 138 -9.04 34.27 11.05
C GLY A 138 -7.76 35.06 11.30
N ASP A 139 -7.81 36.35 10.98
CA ASP A 139 -6.69 37.31 11.07
C ASP A 139 -5.97 37.31 12.44
N ASN A 140 -6.69 36.85 13.48
CA ASN A 140 -6.24 36.86 14.87
C ASN A 140 -5.54 35.53 15.27
N GLY A 141 -5.28 34.63 14.31
CA GLY A 141 -4.74 33.28 14.55
C GLY A 141 -5.70 32.33 15.27
N LYS A 142 -6.98 32.70 15.36
CA LYS A 142 -8.05 31.91 15.99
C LYS A 142 -8.90 31.23 14.92
N PRO A 143 -9.52 30.07 15.23
CA PRO A 143 -10.45 29.44 14.30
C PRO A 143 -11.61 30.39 13.99
N ALA A 144 -11.88 30.56 12.70
CA ALA A 144 -12.97 31.35 12.15
C ALA A 144 -13.84 30.45 11.27
N ILE A 145 -15.08 30.88 11.03
CA ILE A 145 -16.01 30.19 10.13
C ILE A 145 -16.19 31.08 8.90
N GLU A 146 -15.84 30.55 7.73
CA GLU A 146 -16.04 31.19 6.45
C GLU A 146 -17.35 30.72 5.83
N HIS A 147 -18.24 31.65 5.51
CA HIS A 147 -19.53 31.38 4.88
C HIS A 147 -19.49 31.67 3.38
N HIS A 148 -20.13 30.81 2.60
CA HIS A 148 -20.20 30.97 1.15
C HIS A 148 -21.62 31.27 0.67
N ASN A 149 -21.75 32.24 -0.24
CA ASN A 149 -23.02 32.62 -0.88
C ASN A 149 -23.28 31.87 -2.20
N TYR A 150 -22.47 30.85 -2.48
CA TYR A 150 -22.55 30.00 -3.65
C TYR A 150 -22.45 28.53 -3.22
N ASN A 151 -22.93 27.63 -4.07
CA ASN A 151 -22.93 26.19 -3.81
C ASN A 151 -22.17 25.49 -4.93
N ASP A 152 -20.96 25.03 -4.65
CA ASP A 152 -20.19 24.18 -5.55
C ASP A 152 -20.32 22.71 -5.12
N VAL A 153 -20.74 21.85 -6.05
CA VAL A 153 -20.98 20.42 -5.78
C VAL A 153 -20.02 19.57 -6.58
N ALA A 154 -19.04 18.99 -5.90
CA ALA A 154 -18.13 18.01 -6.50
C ALA A 154 -18.80 16.64 -6.61
N ILE A 155 -18.87 16.07 -7.81
CA ILE A 155 -19.42 14.74 -8.06
C ILE A 155 -18.25 13.78 -8.27
N ALA A 156 -18.06 12.84 -7.34
CA ALA A 156 -17.08 11.78 -7.47
C ALA A 156 -17.53 10.77 -8.54
N VAL A 157 -16.66 10.50 -9.51
CA VAL A 157 -16.86 9.49 -10.56
C VAL A 157 -15.78 8.42 -10.45
N SER A 158 -16.17 7.15 -10.53
CA SER A 158 -15.20 6.06 -10.73
C SER A 158 -15.04 5.82 -12.22
N GLY A 159 -13.80 5.92 -12.71
CA GLY A 159 -13.42 5.42 -14.03
C GLY A 159 -13.17 3.93 -14.04
#